data_AF-A0A699SKQ2-F1
#
_entry.id   AF-A0A699SKQ2-F1
#
_cell.length_a   1.000
_cell.length_b   1.000
_cell.length_c   1.000
_cell.angle_alpha   90.00
_cell.angle_beta   90.00
_cell.angle_gamma   90.00
#
_symmetry.space_group_name_H-M   'P 1'
#
loop_
_entity.id
_entity.type
_entity.pdbx_description
1 polymer ?
#
loop_
_entity_poly.entity_id
_entity_poly.type
_entity_poly.pdbx_seq_one_letter_code
_entity_poly.pdbx_strand_id
1 'polypeptide(L)' 'TRLDMSTAYHPESDGQSERTIQTLEDMLRACAIDFGKGWVNHLPLVEFSYNNSYHASIKAAPFEALYG' A
#
# COMPACT_ATOMS: atom_id res chain seq x y z
N THR A 1 -25.45 -0.40 4.25
CA THR A 1 -24.04 -0.23 3.83
C THR A 1 -24.05 -0.04 2.32
N ARG A 2 -23.49 1.05 1.79
CA ARG A 2 -23.34 1.24 0.34
C ARG A 2 -21.97 0.69 -0.05
N LEU A 3 -21.95 -0.34 -0.89
CA LEU A 3 -20.73 -0.96 -1.40
C LEU A 3 -20.55 -0.47 -2.84
N ASP A 4 -19.59 0.42 -3.06
CA ASP A 4 -19.19 0.81 -4.41
C ASP A 4 -18.19 -0.25 -4.92
N MET A 5 -18.64 -1.12 -5.81
CA MET A 5 -17.80 -2.15 -6.42
C MET A 5 -17.17 -1.62 -7.71
N SER A 6 -15.86 -1.75 -7.83
CA SER A 6 -15.17 -1.51 -9.08
C SER A 6 -15.60 -2.55 -10.13
N THR A 7 -15.84 -2.12 -11.36
CA THR A 7 -16.19 -3.01 -12.48
C THR A 7 -14.94 -3.75 -12.95
N ALA A 8 -15.06 -5.07 -13.18
CA ALA A 8 -13.96 -6.00 -13.49
C ALA A 8 -13.08 -5.65 -14.73
N TYR A 9 -13.39 -4.58 -15.46
CA TYR A 9 -12.69 -4.15 -16.67
C TYR A 9 -12.51 -2.62 -16.77
N HIS A 10 -12.57 -1.89 -15.65
CA HIS A 10 -12.42 -0.42 -15.66
C HIS A 10 -11.21 0.05 -14.81
N PRO A 11 -9.98 -0.08 -15.32
CA PRO A 11 -8.77 0.40 -14.63
C PRO A 11 -8.75 1.92 -14.40
N GLU A 12 -9.60 2.69 -15.11
CA GLU A 12 -9.67 4.14 -14.94
C GLU A 12 -10.33 4.59 -13.61
N SER A 13 -11.12 3.73 -12.95
CA SER A 13 -11.81 4.12 -11.69
C SER A 13 -11.03 3.76 -10.42
N ASP A 14 -10.23 2.69 -10.45
CA ASP A 14 -9.53 2.18 -9.26
C ASP A 14 -8.01 2.15 -9.42
N GLY A 15 -7.47 2.71 -10.51
CA GLY A 15 -6.04 2.63 -10.83
C GLY A 15 -5.10 3.20 -9.77
N GLN A 16 -5.57 4.13 -8.93
CA GLN A 16 -4.82 4.57 -7.74
C GLN A 16 -4.78 3.47 -6.67
N SER A 17 -5.92 2.87 -6.33
CA SER A 17 -5.96 1.74 -5.40
C SER A 17 -5.18 0.55 -5.93
N GLU A 18 -5.31 0.20 -7.21
CA GLU A 18 -4.58 -0.89 -7.85
C GLU A 18 -3.07 -0.66 -7.78
N ARG A 19 -2.60 0.56 -8.08
CA ARG A 19 -1.18 0.92 -7.98
C ARG A 19 -0.68 0.89 -6.53
N THR A 20 -1.50 1.35 -5.59
CA THR A 20 -1.23 1.28 -4.16
C THR A 20 -1.11 -0.17 -3.67
N ILE A 21 -2.06 -1.04 -4.06
CA ILE A 21 -2.05 -2.46 -3.73
C ILE A 21 -0.79 -3.12 -4.29
N GLN A 22 -0.45 -2.85 -5.55
CA GLN A 22 0.74 -3.43 -6.16
C GLN A 22 2.03 -3.03 -5.42
N THR A 23 2.14 -1.77 -5.01
CA THR A 23 3.30 -1.27 -4.26
C THR A 23 3.40 -1.96 -2.90
N LEU A 24 2.28 -2.12 -2.19
CA LEU A 24 2.23 -2.86 -0.92
C LEU A 24 2.62 -4.33 -1.09
N GLU A 25 2.11 -5.00 -2.12
CA GLU A 25 2.48 -6.39 -2.43
C GLU A 25 3.98 -6.55 -2.70
N ASP A 26 4.58 -5.63 -3.44
CA ASP A 26 6.01 -5.67 -3.72
C ASP A 26 6.86 -5.45 -2.47
N MET A 27 6.46 -4.53 -1.58
CA MET A 27 7.10 -4.33 -0.28
C MET A 27 7.00 -5.58 0.61
N LEU A 28 5.81 -6.20 0.66
CA LEU A 28 5.59 -7.44 1.41
C LEU A 28 6.39 -8.60 0.83
N ARG A 29 6.50 -8.69 -0.50
CA ARG A 29 7.31 -9.72 -1.17
C ARG A 29 8.79 -9.56 -0.86
N ALA A 30 9.32 -8.34 -0.90
CA ALA A 30 10.70 -8.06 -0.49
C ALA A 30 10.93 -8.44 0.98
N CYS A 31 10.01 -8.05 1.86
CA CYS A 31 10.04 -8.41 3.28
C CYS A 31 10.03 -9.94 3.50
N ALA A 32 9.21 -10.67 2.77
CA ALA A 32 9.16 -12.14 2.86
C ALA A 32 10.48 -12.79 2.39
N ILE A 33 11.12 -12.24 1.37
CA ILE A 33 12.43 -12.70 0.86
C ILE A 33 13.54 -12.44 1.88
N ASP A 34 13.60 -11.22 2.42
CA ASP A 34 14.70 -10.79 3.30
C ASP A 34 14.63 -11.43 4.70
N PHE A 35 13.42 -11.58 5.25
CA PHE A 35 13.21 -12.06 6.62
C PHE A 35 12.77 -13.53 6.70
N GLY A 36 12.52 -14.19 5.57
CA GLY A 36 12.15 -15.60 5.49
C GLY A 36 10.95 -15.93 6.38
N LYS A 37 11.06 -16.96 7.23
CA LYS A 37 9.96 -17.39 8.13
C LYS A 37 9.59 -16.35 9.21
N GLY A 38 10.45 -15.36 9.47
CA GLY A 38 10.24 -14.32 10.48
C GLY A 38 9.53 -13.07 9.97
N TRP A 39 9.21 -12.99 8.68
CA TRP A 39 8.70 -11.78 8.03
C TRP A 39 7.47 -11.16 8.70
N VAL A 40 6.60 -11.97 9.31
CA VAL A 40 5.42 -11.51 10.06
C VAL A 40 5.81 -10.56 11.21
N ASN A 41 6.95 -10.81 11.87
CA ASN A 41 7.45 -9.95 12.93
C ASN A 41 7.94 -8.58 12.43
N HIS A 42 8.16 -8.46 11.11
CA HIS A 42 8.61 -7.24 10.45
C HIS A 42 7.48 -6.50 9.73
N LEU A 43 6.25 -7.01 9.77
CA LEU A 43 5.07 -6.31 9.24
C LEU A 43 4.91 -4.88 9.78
N PRO A 44 5.10 -4.61 11.09
CA PRO A 44 5.01 -3.24 11.60
C PRO A 44 6.01 -2.29 10.95
N LEU A 45 7.20 -2.80 10.58
CA LEU A 45 8.23 -2.01 9.90
C LEU A 45 7.83 -1.71 8.45
N VAL A 46 7.24 -2.69 7.75
CA VAL A 46 6.74 -2.50 6.38
C VAL A 46 5.61 -1.47 6.36
N GLU A 47 4.64 -1.60 7.28
CA GLU A 47 3.54 -0.65 7.44
C GLU A 47 4.05 0.76 7.76
N PHE A 48 4.98 0.88 8.72
CA PHE A 48 5.59 2.15 9.06
C PHE A 48 6.29 2.80 7.86
N SER A 49 7.06 2.01 7.11
CA SER A 49 7.78 2.49 5.93
C SER A 49 6.82 2.96 4.85
N TYR A 50 5.75 2.21 4.58
CA TYR A 50 4.74 2.58 3.59
C TYR A 50 4.01 3.88 3.96
N ASN A 51 3.56 3.99 5.21
CA ASN A 51 2.78 5.13 5.70
C ASN A 51 3.57 6.44 5.79
N ASN A 52 4.89 6.35 5.99
CA ASN A 52 5.78 7.53 6.12
C ASN A 52 6.55 7.86 4.84
N SER A 53 6.51 7.02 3.81
CA SER A 53 7.16 7.31 2.54
C SER A 53 6.34 8.30 1.72
N TYR A 54 7.01 9.14 0.93
CA TYR A 54 6.34 10.08 0.02
C TYR A 54 5.67 9.36 -1.15
N HIS A 55 4.40 9.67 -1.40
CA HIS A 55 3.63 9.10 -2.50
C HIS A 55 3.37 10.17 -3.55
N ALA A 56 3.88 9.96 -4.77
CA ALA A 56 3.76 10.94 -5.85
C ALA A 56 2.30 11.21 -6.28
N SER A 57 1.39 10.26 -6.08
CA SER A 57 -0.03 10.40 -6.41
C SER A 57 -0.76 11.38 -5.50
N ILE A 58 -0.49 11.33 -4.19
CA ILE A 58 -1.08 12.22 -3.18
C ILE A 58 -0.18 13.41 -2.84
N LYS A 59 1.05 13.44 -3.36
CA LYS A 59 2.08 14.48 -3.13
C LYS A 59 2.41 14.71 -1.65
N ALA A 60 2.28 13.67 -0.83
CA ALA A 60 2.57 13.66 0.60
C ALA A 60 2.85 12.22 1.05
N ALA A 61 3.30 12.02 2.29
CA ALA A 61 3.20 10.71 2.90
C ALA A 61 1.75 10.41 3.32
N PRO A 62 1.26 9.16 3.23
CA PRO A 62 -0.10 8.81 3.69
C PRO A 62 -0.39 9.24 5.13
N PHE A 63 0.58 9.10 6.03
CA PHE A 63 0.46 9.55 7.42
C PHE A 63 0.25 11.08 7.52
N GLU A 64 1.01 11.86 6.75
CA GLU A 64 0.86 13.31 6.70
C GLU A 64 -0.51 13.71 6.11
N ALA A 65 -0.97 13.02 5.07
CA ALA A 65 -2.27 13.31 4.47
C ALA A 65 -3.46 13.03 5.41
N LEU A 66 -3.29 12.11 6.37
CA LEU A 66 -4.34 11.72 7.32
C LEU A 66 -4.31 12.52 8.62
N TYR A 67 -3.13 12.91 9.09
CA TYR A 67 -2.93 13.48 10.44
C TYR A 67 -2.20 14.82 10.48
N GLY A 68 -1.66 15.28 9.34
CA GLY A 68 -0.92 16.55 9.20
C GLY A 68 -1.81 17.78 9.05
#